data_AF-A0A7K0Z1Q5-F1
#
_entry.id   AF-A0A7K0Z1Q5-F1
#
_cell.length_a   1.000
_cell.length_b   1.000
_cell.length_c   1.000
_cell.angle_alpha   90.00
_cell.angle_beta   90.00
_cell.angle_gamma   90.00
#
_symmetry.space_group_name_H-M   'P 1'
#
loop_
_entity.id
_entity.type
_entity.pdbx_description
1 polymer ?
#
loop_
_entity_poly.entity_id
_entity_poly.type
_entity_poly.pdbx_seq_one_letter_code
_entity_poly.pdbx_strand_id
1 'polypeptide(L)'
;MKRLSLFLALLIVGTSPAIAAPKSVAAKKLTIIATVSAELMVVSGKTIITISNSDGVNSNILLTGLDISGAQLWQKTIDSGVDEIALASA
;
A
#
# COMPACT_ATOMS: atom_id res chain seq x y z
N MET A 1 2.96 64.18 -16.20
CA MET A 1 2.34 63.04 -15.47
C MET A 1 1.66 62.02 -16.40
N LYS A 2 0.85 62.42 -17.39
CA LYS A 2 0.14 61.48 -18.30
C LYS A 2 1.04 60.50 -19.08
N ARG A 3 2.22 60.96 -19.54
CA ARG A 3 3.18 60.11 -20.29
C ARG A 3 3.83 59.02 -19.43
N LEU A 4 4.07 59.32 -18.15
CA LEU A 4 4.63 58.35 -17.20
C LEU A 4 3.59 57.28 -16.84
N SER A 5 2.33 57.67 -16.64
CA SER A 5 1.23 56.71 -16.43
C SER A 5 1.03 55.76 -17.62
N LEU A 6 1.12 56.28 -18.84
CA LEU A 6 0.99 55.45 -20.04
C LEU A 6 2.14 54.44 -20.16
N PHE A 7 3.37 54.89 -19.85
CA PHE A 7 4.54 54.02 -19.86
C PHE A 7 4.45 52.91 -18.81
N LEU A 8 3.94 53.24 -17.61
CA LEU A 8 3.78 52.29 -16.52
C LEU A 8 2.67 51.26 -16.80
N ALA A 9 1.57 51.69 -17.42
CA ALA A 9 0.50 50.79 -17.86
C ALA A 9 0.99 49.80 -18.91
N LEU A 10 1.84 50.25 -19.85
CA LEU A 10 2.42 49.38 -20.88
C LEU A 10 3.38 48.34 -20.28
N LEU A 11 4.11 48.69 -19.23
CA LEU A 11 5.00 47.76 -18.52
C LEU A 11 4.22 46.61 -17.85
N ILE A 12 3.07 46.90 -17.24
CA ILE A 12 2.27 45.91 -16.51
C ILE A 12 1.66 44.88 -17.47
N VAL A 13 1.19 45.32 -18.64
CA VAL A 13 0.60 44.45 -19.67
C VAL A 13 1.63 43.51 -20.31
N GLY A 14 2.92 43.89 -20.30
CA GLY A 14 4.00 43.09 -20.86
C GLY A 14 4.55 42.00 -19.92
N THR A 15 4.12 41.94 -18.65
CA THR A 15 4.63 40.93 -17.71
C THR A 15 3.86 39.62 -17.85
N SER A 16 4.58 38.51 -18.07
CA SER A 16 3.99 37.18 -17.98
C SER A 16 3.68 36.86 -16.50
N PRO A 17 2.55 36.20 -16.20
CA PRO A 17 2.22 35.82 -14.83
C PRO A 17 3.29 34.88 -14.27
N ALA A 18 3.82 35.21 -13.09
CA ALA A 18 4.73 34.35 -12.36
C ALA A 18 3.96 33.14 -11.82
N ILE A 19 4.00 32.03 -12.55
CA ILE A 19 3.44 30.75 -12.09
C ILE A 19 4.57 29.98 -11.40
N ALA A 20 4.33 29.56 -10.16
CA ALA A 20 5.26 28.69 -9.45
C ALA A 20 5.38 27.35 -10.19
N ALA A 21 6.60 26.95 -10.52
CA ALA A 21 6.85 25.66 -11.16
C ALA A 21 6.30 24.53 -10.26
N PRO A 22 5.48 23.59 -10.80
CA PRO A 22 4.99 22.48 -10.02
C PRO A 22 6.17 21.64 -9.51
N LYS A 23 6.31 21.51 -8.19
CA LYS A 23 7.29 20.59 -7.62
C LYS A 23 6.79 19.16 -7.86
N SER A 24 7.50 18.41 -8.70
CA SER A 24 7.22 16.98 -8.89
C SER A 24 7.45 16.25 -7.56
N VAL A 25 6.41 15.59 -7.06
CA VAL A 25 6.53 14.68 -5.92
C VAL A 25 6.78 13.29 -6.49
N ALA A 26 7.96 12.73 -6.23
CA ALA A 26 8.27 11.36 -6.62
C ALA A 26 7.45 10.40 -5.76
N ALA A 27 6.28 9.99 -6.25
CA ALA A 27 5.50 8.92 -5.65
C ALA A 27 6.15 7.57 -5.97
N LYS A 28 6.45 6.78 -4.94
CA LYS A 28 6.96 5.42 -5.13
C LYS A 28 5.81 4.53 -5.60
N LYS A 29 6.00 3.81 -6.70
CA LYS A 29 4.99 2.88 -7.23
C LYS A 29 4.70 1.78 -6.20
N LEU A 30 3.43 1.61 -5.87
CA LEU A 30 2.94 0.45 -5.11
C LEU A 30 2.70 -0.69 -6.09
N THR A 31 3.15 -1.90 -5.72
CA THR A 31 2.95 -3.11 -6.51
C THR A 31 2.26 -4.15 -5.63
N ILE A 32 1.20 -4.75 -6.16
CA ILE A 32 0.55 -5.90 -5.53
C ILE A 32 1.45 -7.11 -5.77
N ILE A 33 1.91 -7.72 -4.68
CA ILE A 33 2.81 -8.89 -4.74
C ILE A 33 2.05 -10.20 -4.59
N ALA A 34 0.94 -10.21 -3.85
CA ALA A 34 0.08 -11.38 -3.70
C ALA A 34 -1.34 -10.95 -3.35
N THR A 35 -2.32 -11.76 -3.77
CA THR A 35 -3.71 -11.69 -3.32
C THR A 35 -3.99 -12.95 -2.53
N VAL A 36 -4.34 -12.80 -1.25
CA VAL A 36 -4.56 -13.91 -0.33
C VAL A 36 -5.85 -13.70 0.45
N SER A 37 -6.54 -14.80 0.78
CA SER A 37 -7.59 -14.79 1.78
C SER A 37 -6.92 -15.07 3.13
N ALA A 38 -6.80 -14.04 3.96
CA ALA A 38 -6.12 -14.14 5.26
C ALA A 38 -6.87 -13.31 6.31
N GLU A 39 -6.94 -13.83 7.52
CA GLU A 39 -7.53 -13.18 8.68
C GLU A 39 -6.51 -12.30 9.40
N LEU A 40 -5.24 -12.70 9.36
CA LEU A 40 -4.12 -11.96 9.94
C LEU A 40 -2.91 -11.98 9.00
N MET A 41 -2.10 -10.93 9.10
CA MET A 41 -0.83 -10.82 8.40
C MET A 41 0.25 -10.29 9.32
N VAL A 42 1.40 -10.96 9.35
CA VAL A 42 2.61 -10.53 10.06
C VAL A 42 3.77 -10.53 9.07
N VAL A 43 4.61 -9.51 9.14
CA VAL A 43 5.83 -9.44 8.33
C VAL A 43 7.03 -9.63 9.24
N SER A 44 7.87 -10.62 8.93
CA SER A 44 9.11 -10.91 9.64
C SER A 44 10.27 -11.02 8.66
N GLY A 45 11.18 -10.05 8.70
CA GLY A 45 12.31 -9.98 7.78
C GLY A 45 11.87 -9.88 6.31
N LYS A 46 12.17 -10.91 5.51
CA LYS A 46 11.80 -11.02 4.09
C LYS A 46 10.56 -11.89 3.85
N THR A 47 9.93 -12.36 4.92
CA THR A 47 8.80 -13.27 4.84
C THR A 47 7.53 -12.57 5.33
N ILE A 48 6.50 -12.64 4.49
CA ILE A 48 5.15 -12.25 4.84
C ILE A 48 4.44 -13.53 5.26
N ILE A 49 3.90 -13.53 6.47
CA ILE A 49 3.20 -14.67 7.06
C ILE A 49 1.73 -14.31 7.08
N THR A 50 0.92 -15.10 6.41
CA THR A 50 -0.54 -14.96 6.38
C THR A 50 -1.14 -16.10 7.18
N ILE A 51 -2.17 -15.78 7.96
CA ILE A 51 -2.88 -16.74 8.79
C ILE A 51 -4.35 -16.71 8.36
N SER A 52 -4.91 -17.87 8.06
CA SER A 52 -6.32 -18.04 7.69
C SER A 52 -6.88 -19.31 8.32
N ASN A 53 -8.21 -19.40 8.44
CA ASN A 53 -8.85 -20.68 8.71
C ASN A 53 -9.01 -21.52 7.43
N SER A 54 -9.08 -22.85 7.53
CA SER A 54 -9.36 -23.74 6.41
C SER A 54 -10.85 -23.98 6.27
N ASP A 55 -11.36 -23.95 5.05
CA ASP A 55 -12.74 -24.34 4.76
C ASP A 55 -12.84 -25.89 4.78
N GLY A 56 -13.48 -26.47 5.81
CA GLY A 56 -13.52 -27.92 6.00
C GLY A 56 -14.48 -28.40 7.08
N VAL A 57 -14.39 -29.70 7.42
CA VAL A 57 -15.18 -30.34 8.50
C VAL A 57 -14.76 -29.83 9.88
N ASN A 58 -13.47 -29.51 10.02
CA ASN A 58 -12.89 -28.82 11.17
C ASN A 58 -12.21 -27.51 10.74
N SER A 59 -12.23 -26.53 11.63
CA SER A 59 -11.63 -25.21 11.39
C SER A 59 -10.12 -25.19 11.64
N ASN A 60 -9.31 -25.73 10.72
CA ASN A 60 -7.83 -25.71 10.87
C ASN A 60 -7.23 -24.32 10.66
N ILE A 61 -6.07 -24.06 11.26
CA ILE A 61 -5.31 -22.84 10.98
C ILE A 61 -4.27 -23.10 9.89
N LEU A 62 -4.36 -22.35 8.80
CA LEU A 62 -3.40 -22.34 7.71
C LEU A 62 -2.41 -21.17 7.88
N LEU A 63 -1.15 -21.50 8.09
CA LEU A 63 -0.02 -20.58 8.08
C LEU A 63 0.67 -20.66 6.73
N THR A 64 0.75 -19.55 6.00
CA THR A 64 1.46 -19.49 4.73
C THR A 64 2.55 -18.44 4.79
N GLY A 65 3.78 -18.84 4.46
CA GLY A 65 4.93 -17.95 4.34
C GLY A 65 5.18 -17.60 2.87
N LEU A 66 5.17 -16.31 2.56
CA LEU A 66 5.41 -15.75 1.24
C LEU A 66 6.70 -14.92 1.26
N ASP A 67 7.41 -14.85 0.15
CA ASP A 67 8.47 -13.86 -0.04
C ASP A 67 7.93 -12.52 -0.56
N ILE A 68 8.82 -11.53 -0.72
CA ILE A 68 8.47 -10.19 -1.22
C ILE A 68 8.03 -10.16 -2.69
N SER A 69 8.20 -11.25 -3.42
CA SER A 69 7.70 -11.41 -4.79
C SER A 69 6.30 -12.04 -4.82
N GLY A 70 5.78 -12.47 -3.65
CA GLY A 70 4.51 -13.16 -3.51
C GLY A 70 4.61 -14.67 -3.70
N ALA A 71 5.81 -15.24 -3.81
CA ALA A 71 5.99 -16.67 -3.96
C ALA A 71 5.85 -17.36 -2.60
N GLN A 72 5.08 -18.47 -2.57
CA GLN A 72 4.98 -19.31 -1.37
C GLN A 72 6.30 -20.03 -1.11
N LEU A 73 6.88 -19.77 0.05
CA LEU A 73 8.09 -20.42 0.55
C LEU A 73 7.77 -21.70 1.32
N TRP A 74 6.72 -21.64 2.15
CA TRP A 74 6.28 -22.76 2.96
C TRP A 74 4.80 -22.59 3.33
N GLN A 75 4.20 -23.70 3.72
CA GLN A 75 2.85 -23.74 4.26
C GLN A 75 2.81 -24.75 5.41
N LYS A 76 2.09 -24.41 6.47
CA LYS A 76 1.88 -25.27 7.62
C LYS A 76 0.43 -25.20 8.06
N THR A 77 -0.17 -26.37 8.23
CA THR A 77 -1.49 -26.51 8.86
C THR A 77 -1.29 -26.83 10.35
N ILE A 78 -2.01 -26.12 11.21
CA ILE A 78 -2.21 -26.49 12.60
C ILE A 78 -3.55 -27.20 12.67
N ASP A 79 -3.50 -28.47 13.06
CA ASP A 79 -4.65 -29.35 13.22
C ASP A 79 -4.42 -30.19 14.48
N SER A 80 -5.30 -30.03 15.46
CA SER A 80 -5.33 -30.78 16.72
C SER A 80 -6.35 -31.91 16.70
N GLY A 81 -7.09 -32.09 15.61
CA GLY A 81 -8.19 -33.03 15.44
C GLY A 81 -9.57 -32.49 15.87
N VAL A 82 -9.65 -31.20 16.25
CA VAL A 82 -10.89 -30.46 16.56
C VAL A 82 -10.88 -29.12 15.84
N ASP A 83 -11.79 -28.19 16.18
CA ASP A 83 -11.81 -26.84 15.60
C ASP A 83 -10.73 -25.93 16.22
N GLU A 84 -9.95 -25.27 15.39
CA GLU A 84 -9.04 -24.19 15.78
C GLU A 84 -9.61 -22.79 15.52
N ILE A 85 -9.16 -21.84 16.33
CA ILE A 85 -9.52 -20.41 16.21
C ILE A 85 -8.24 -19.62 15.97
N ALA A 86 -8.09 -19.04 14.77
CA ALA A 86 -6.91 -18.27 14.40
C ALA A 86 -6.85 -16.90 15.13
N LEU A 87 -8.01 -16.26 15.32
CA LEU A 87 -8.14 -15.02 16.06
C LEU A 87 -9.44 -15.03 16.87
N ALA A 88 -9.33 -14.93 18.19
CA ALA A 88 -10.43 -14.53 19.05
C ALA A 88 -10.27 -13.03 19.35
N SER A 89 -10.99 -12.17 18.62
CA SER A 89 -11.07 -10.74 18.95
C SER A 89 -12.22 -10.53 19.93
N ALA A 90 -11.97 -9.76 20.99
CA ALA A 90 -13.01 -9.23 21.87
C ALA A 90 -13.76 -8.07 21.20
#